data_AF-A0A2U8FCR6-F1
#
_entry.id   AF-A0A2U8FCR6-F1
#
_cell.length_a   1.000
_cell.length_b   1.000
_cell.length_c   1.000
_cell.angle_alpha   90.00
_cell.angle_beta   90.00
_cell.angle_gamma   90.00
#
_symmetry.space_group_name_H-M   'P 1'
#
loop_
_entity.id
_entity.type
_entity.pdbx_description
1 polymer ?
#
loop_
_entity_poly.entity_id
_entity_poly.type
_entity_poly.pdbx_seq_one_letter_code
_entity_poly.pdbx_strand_id
1 'polypeptide(L)'
;MFLRNLVQRREIPLKIAVYLPCAGVGDAMVNLKSLYALKFLYPQAILSLVVKFDTAKNLFRNVDFIDEIIDYVETLQNKGF
;
A
#
# COMPACT_ATOMS: atom_id res chain seq x y z
N MET A 1 -0.87 1.69 37.77
CA MET A 1 -1.66 2.48 36.80
C MET A 1 -0.92 3.79 36.42
N PHE A 2 0.35 3.71 36.01
CA PHE A 2 1.16 4.91 35.68
C PHE A 2 2.04 4.75 34.42
N LEU A 3 2.07 3.56 33.80
CA LEU A 3 2.87 3.30 32.59
C LEU A 3 2.05 3.34 31.28
N ARG A 4 0.71 3.46 31.35
CA ARG A 4 -0.13 3.62 30.15
C ARG A 4 -0.08 5.03 29.56
N ASN A 5 0.47 6.00 30.30
CA ASN A 5 0.43 7.42 29.92
C ASN A 5 1.75 7.97 29.35
N LEU A 6 2.76 7.12 29.12
CA LEU A 6 4.06 7.53 28.54
C LEU A 6 4.24 7.11 27.07
N VAL A 7 3.31 6.35 26.50
CA VAL A 7 3.29 5.97 25.07
C VAL A 7 2.22 6.78 24.35
N GLN A 8 2.25 8.09 24.56
CA GLN A 8 1.56 9.06 23.71
C GLN A 8 2.62 9.88 22.97
N ARG A 9 3.70 9.22 22.55
CA ARG A 9 4.48 9.73 21.40
C ARG A 9 3.49 9.75 20.24
N ARG A 10 3.38 10.88 19.55
CA ARG A 10 2.73 10.94 18.24
C ARG A 10 3.51 10.01 17.32
N GLU A 11 3.24 8.71 17.38
CA GLU A 11 3.77 7.74 16.43
C GLU A 11 3.11 8.11 15.10
N ILE A 12 3.87 8.80 14.25
CA ILE A 12 3.47 9.03 12.87
C ILE A 12 3.20 7.64 12.31
N PRO A 13 1.97 7.36 11.82
CA PRO A 13 1.64 6.04 11.32
C PRO A 13 2.65 5.66 10.23
N LEU A 14 3.26 4.48 10.36
CA LEU A 14 4.19 3.96 9.36
C LEU A 14 3.45 3.88 8.03
N LYS A 15 3.92 4.63 7.03
CA LYS A 15 3.40 4.58 5.67
C LYS A 15 4.35 3.78 4.80
N ILE A 16 3.85 2.73 4.15
CA ILE A 16 4.62 1.88 3.25
C ILE A 16 4.00 1.99 1.86
N ALA A 17 4.76 2.55 0.93
CA ALA A 17 4.37 2.60 -0.48
C ALA A 17 5.10 1.50 -1.25
N VAL A 18 4.36 0.63 -1.93
CA VAL A 18 4.93 -0.43 -2.77
C VAL A 18 4.67 -0.08 -4.24
N TYR A 19 5.74 0.05 -5.01
CA TYR A 19 5.64 0.26 -6.46
C TYR A 19 5.43 -1.08 -7.18
N LEU A 20 4.28 -1.24 -7.83
CA LEU A 20 3.90 -2.44 -8.60
C LEU A 20 3.76 -2.09 -10.10
N PRO A 21 4.85 -2.18 -10.88
CA PRO A 21 4.80 -2.06 -12.33
C PRO A 21 4.40 -3.39 -13.00
N CYS A 22 3.29 -3.99 -12.57
CA CYS A 22 2.84 -5.31 -13.05
C CYS A 22 1.81 -5.15 -14.17
N ALA A 23 2.15 -5.59 -15.39
CA ALA A 23 1.23 -5.53 -16.54
C ALA A 23 0.26 -6.72 -16.56
N GLY A 24 0.75 -7.92 -16.18
CA GLY A 24 -0.03 -9.15 -16.18
C GLY A 24 -0.74 -9.42 -14.85
N VAL A 25 -1.89 -10.10 -14.92
CA VAL A 25 -2.62 -10.59 -13.74
C VAL A 25 -1.77 -11.58 -12.95
N GLY A 26 -1.01 -12.45 -13.64
CA GLY A 26 -0.11 -13.43 -13.00
C GLY A 26 0.95 -12.77 -12.13
N ASP A 27 1.62 -11.74 -12.63
CA ASP A 27 2.64 -10.98 -11.89
C ASP A 27 2.04 -10.30 -10.65
N ALA A 28 0.84 -9.72 -10.80
CA ALA A 28 0.14 -9.12 -9.68
C ALA A 28 -0.23 -10.19 -8.63
N MET A 29 -0.72 -11.36 -9.05
CA MET A 29 -1.10 -12.43 -8.14
C MET A 29 0.07 -13.02 -7.35
N VAL A 30 1.25 -13.14 -7.96
CA VAL A 30 2.46 -13.57 -7.26
C VAL A 30 2.81 -12.60 -6.12
N ASN A 31 2.63 -11.29 -6.34
CA ASN A 31 2.92 -10.27 -5.34
C ASN A 31 1.93 -10.23 -4.17
N LEU A 32 0.72 -10.80 -4.29
CA LEU A 32 -0.29 -10.76 -3.24
C LEU A 32 0.23 -11.33 -1.90
N LYS A 33 1.02 -12.41 -1.95
CA LYS A 33 1.60 -13.02 -0.74
C LYS A 33 2.56 -12.08 -0.02
N SER A 34 3.39 -11.36 -0.78
CA SER A 34 4.34 -10.38 -0.24
C SER A 34 3.61 -9.19 0.38
N LEU A 35 2.55 -8.70 -0.27
CA LEU A 35 1.72 -7.62 0.26
C LEU A 35 1.00 -8.03 1.55
N TYR A 36 0.46 -9.24 1.60
CA TYR A 36 -0.17 -9.78 2.80
C TYR A 36 0.85 -9.92 3.95
N ALA A 37 2.02 -10.50 3.68
CA ALA A 37 3.08 -10.63 4.68
C ALA A 37 3.51 -9.27 5.24
N LEU A 38 3.57 -8.24 4.39
CA LEU A 38 3.91 -6.90 4.80
C LEU A 38 2.87 -6.28 5.75
N LYS A 39 1.56 -6.40 5.44
CA LYS A 39 0.52 -5.96 6.38
C LYS A 39 0.53 -6.80 7.67
N PHE A 40 0.75 -8.11 7.57
CA PHE A 40 0.82 -8.98 8.75
C PHE A 40 1.95 -8.59 9.71
N LEU A 41 3.14 -8.25 9.18
CA LEU A 41 4.28 -7.79 9.98
C LEU A 41 4.10 -6.39 10.54
N TYR A 42 3.35 -5.53 9.84
CA TYR A 42 3.07 -4.15 10.24
C TYR A 42 1.56 -3.85 10.23
N PRO A 43 0.77 -4.40 11.17
CA PRO A 43 -0.70 -4.33 11.11
C PRO A 43 -1.28 -2.92 11.14
N GLN A 44 -0.56 -1.98 11.76
CA GLN A 44 -0.96 -0.58 11.91
C GLN A 44 -0.42 0.32 10.79
N ALA A 45 0.38 -0.22 9.87
CA ALA A 45 0.92 0.56 8.77
C ALA A 45 -0.17 0.85 7.72
N ILE A 46 -0.08 2.03 7.10
CA ILE A 46 -0.84 2.36 5.89
C ILE A 46 -0.06 1.79 4.71
N LEU A 47 -0.66 0.84 4.01
CA LEU A 47 -0.11 0.19 2.82
C LEU A 47 -0.72 0.81 1.57
N SER A 48 0.08 1.62 0.88
CA SER A 48 -0.29 2.24 -0.39
C SER A 48 0.35 1.47 -1.56
N LEU A 49 -0.43 1.13 -2.58
CA LEU A 49 0.07 0.55 -3.81
C LEU A 49 0.19 1.60 -4.90
N VAL A 50 1.41 1.82 -5.40
CA VAL A 50 1.63 2.67 -6.57
C VAL A 50 1.61 1.77 -7.80
N VAL A 51 0.54 1.86 -8.59
CA VAL A 51 0.28 0.98 -9.73
C VAL A 51 0.45 1.73 -11.04
N LYS A 52 1.07 1.08 -12.03
CA LYS A 52 1.23 1.65 -13.38
C LYS A 52 0.14 1.20 -14.36
N PHE A 53 -0.47 0.04 -14.14
CA PHE A 53 -1.40 -0.60 -15.06
C PHE A 53 -2.75 -0.87 -14.37
N ASP A 54 -3.85 -0.71 -15.11
CA ASP A 54 -5.20 -0.94 -14.61
C ASP A 54 -5.44 -2.38 -14.13
N THR A 55 -4.69 -3.35 -14.66
CA THR A 55 -4.77 -4.75 -14.23
C THR A 55 -4.57 -4.88 -12.72
N ALA A 56 -3.49 -4.30 -12.18
CA ALA A 56 -3.18 -4.35 -10.76
C ALA A 56 -4.18 -3.51 -9.95
N LYS A 57 -4.56 -2.33 -10.45
CA LYS A 57 -5.57 -1.45 -9.84
C LYS A 57 -6.89 -2.19 -9.61
N ASN A 58 -7.41 -2.84 -10.66
CA ASN A 58 -8.68 -3.56 -10.61
C ASN A 58 -8.61 -4.84 -9.78
N LEU A 59 -7.47 -5.53 -9.79
CA LEU A 59 -7.29 -6.75 -9.00
C LEU A 59 -7.28 -6.46 -7.49
N PHE A 60 -6.63 -5.37 -7.08
CA PHE A 60 -6.40 -5.07 -5.67
C PHE A 60 -7.43 -4.14 -5.03
N ARG A 61 -8.31 -3.49 -5.80
CA ARG A 61 -9.28 -2.49 -5.28
C ARG A 61 -10.19 -2.98 -4.15
N ASN A 62 -10.41 -4.29 -4.05
CA ASN A 62 -11.30 -4.92 -3.07
C ASN A 62 -10.54 -5.74 -2.03
N VAL A 63 -9.23 -5.54 -1.91
CA VAL A 63 -8.41 -6.25 -0.92
C VAL A 63 -8.34 -5.41 0.34
N ASP A 64 -9.05 -5.84 1.37
CA ASP A 64 -9.32 -5.07 2.60
C ASP A 64 -8.08 -4.55 3.33
N PHE A 65 -6.94 -5.22 3.16
CA PHE A 65 -5.70 -4.86 3.86
C PHE A 65 -4.83 -3.85 3.11
N ILE A 66 -5.21 -3.51 1.87
CA ILE A 66 -4.56 -2.46 1.07
C ILE A 66 -5.33 -1.17 1.32
N ASP A 67 -4.67 -0.20 1.94
CA ASP A 67 -5.34 1.02 2.40
C ASP A 67 -5.53 2.03 1.26
N GLU A 68 -4.59 2.09 0.32
CA GLU A 68 -4.61 3.07 -0.77
C GLU A 68 -4.09 2.46 -2.09
N ILE A 69 -4.68 2.85 -3.21
CA ILE A 69 -4.15 2.55 -4.56
C ILE A 69 -3.95 3.87 -5.29
N ILE A 70 -2.70 4.13 -5.68
CA ILE A 70 -2.25 5.36 -6.34
C ILE A 70 -1.91 5.03 -7.79
N ASP A 71 -2.60 5.68 -8.72
CA ASP A 71 -2.33 5.54 -10.14
C ASP A 71 -1.09 6.37 -10.54
N TYR A 72 -0.04 5.68 -10.98
CA TYR A 72 1.24 6.30 -11.33
C TYR A 72 1.12 7.25 -12.53
N VAL A 73 0.31 6.90 -13.53
CA VAL A 73 0.15 7.71 -14.75
C VAL A 73 -0.58 9.00 -14.42
N GLU A 74 -1.68 8.90 -13.67
CA GLU A 74 -2.43 10.06 -13.19
C GLU A 74 -1.56 10.97 -12.32
N THR A 75 -0.73 10.38 -11.45
CA THR A 75 0.18 11.13 -10.57
C THR A 75 1.27 11.87 -11.34
N LEU A 76 1.77 11.31 -12.45
CA LEU A 76 2.75 11.99 -13.31
C LEU A 76 2.13 13.14 -14.10
N GLN A 77 0.94 12.93 -14.67
CA GLN A 77 0.23 13.96 -15.45
C GLN A 77 -0.13 15.18 -14.59
N ASN A 78 -0.55 14.96 -13.34
CA ASN A 78 -0.84 16.04 -12.40
C ASN A 78 0.40 16.82 -11.93
N LYS A 79 1.62 16.32 -12.19
CA LYS A 79 2.88 17.00 -11.82
C LYS A 79 3.52 17.81 -12.95
N GLY A 80 2.90 17.87 -14.13
CA GLY A 80 3.33 18.77 -15.21
C GLY A 80 4.77 18.54 -15.69
N PHE A 81 5.09 17.29 -16.06
CA PHE A 81 6.26 16.98 -16.89
C PHE A 81 5.85 16.86 -18.36
#